data_AF-A0A432XJN1-F1
#
_entry.id   AF-A0A432XJN1-F1
#
_cell.length_a   1.000
_cell.length_b   1.000
_cell.length_c   1.000
_cell.angle_alpha   90.00
_cell.angle_beta   90.00
_cell.angle_gamma   90.00
#
_symmetry.space_group_name_H-M   'P 1'
#
loop_
_entity.id
_entity.type
_entity.pdbx_description
1 polymer ?
#
loop_
_entity_poly.entity_id
_entity_poly.type
_entity_poly.pdbx_seq_one_letter_code
_entity_poly.pdbx_strand_id
1 'polypeptide(L)'
;MTTRIDWTAKMDAYLRRYYHRKSASHIAEKLGVTKSALLRRARSLEIQSKRAAGTALKAEYSEKDIAFIRDNIEALGAQDIAKKLNRTSEGVRRKANRLGVYISTRNKPLSHTEQQVLRRNIATKTYREIAKILNRGEEETRWHARRLGLSRRGRNAKKTRHIS
;
A
#
# COMPACT_ATOMS: atom_id res chain seq x y z
N MET A 1 -3.93 -23.21 16.68
CA MET A 1 -2.99 -24.33 16.80
C MET A 1 -1.78 -24.05 15.93
N THR A 2 -0.61 -23.81 16.52
CA THR A 2 0.62 -23.59 15.75
C THR A 2 1.31 -24.94 15.60
N THR A 3 1.16 -25.58 14.45
CA THR A 3 1.87 -26.83 14.14
C THR A 3 3.38 -26.56 14.16
N ARG A 4 4.10 -27.28 15.02
CA ARG A 4 5.56 -27.24 15.08
C ARG A 4 6.07 -27.97 13.85
N ILE A 5 6.76 -27.25 12.97
CA ILE A 5 7.32 -27.79 11.73
C ILE A 5 8.72 -28.30 12.05
N ASP A 6 8.95 -29.58 11.80
CA ASP A 6 10.28 -30.18 11.89
C ASP A 6 11.05 -29.95 10.59
N TRP A 7 12.07 -29.09 10.67
CA TRP A 7 12.91 -28.77 9.52
C TRP A 7 13.97 -29.84 9.32
N THR A 8 13.93 -30.50 8.16
CA THR A 8 14.95 -31.48 7.77
C THR A 8 16.07 -30.84 6.96
N ALA A 9 17.24 -31.48 6.94
CA ALA A 9 18.38 -31.03 6.13
C ALA A 9 18.04 -30.91 4.63
N LYS A 10 17.15 -31.78 4.12
CA LYS A 10 16.66 -31.72 2.73
C LYS A 10 15.86 -30.44 2.46
N MET A 11 15.02 -30.02 3.41
CA MET A 11 14.24 -28.79 3.30
C MET A 11 15.15 -27.56 3.32
N ASP A 12 16.17 -27.55 4.20
CA ASP A 12 17.14 -26.46 4.28
C ASP A 12 17.99 -26.36 3.00
N ALA A 13 18.44 -27.50 2.46
CA ALA A 13 19.16 -27.55 1.18
C ALA A 13 18.30 -27.04 0.02
N TYR A 14 17.02 -27.44 -0.03
CA TYR A 14 16.08 -26.93 -1.01
C TYR A 14 15.88 -25.41 -0.88
N LEU A 15 15.72 -24.92 0.35
CA LEU A 15 15.56 -23.51 0.64
C LEU A 15 16.78 -22.72 0.15
N ARG A 16 18.01 -23.11 0.54
CA ARG A 16 19.26 -22.43 0.10
C ARG A 16 19.38 -22.40 -1.44
N ARG A 17 19.09 -23.52 -2.11
CA ARG A 17 19.21 -23.63 -3.57
C ARG A 17 18.24 -22.73 -4.33
N TYR A 18 17.01 -22.61 -3.84
CA TYR A 18 15.92 -22.00 -4.60
C TYR A 18 15.44 -20.64 -4.07
N TYR A 19 15.87 -20.22 -2.87
CA TYR A 19 15.37 -18.99 -2.22
C TYR A 19 15.44 -17.78 -3.14
N HIS A 20 16.58 -17.59 -3.82
CA HIS A 20 16.82 -16.47 -4.71
C HIS A 20 16.19 -16.62 -6.10
N ARG A 21 15.84 -17.84 -6.51
CA ARG A 21 15.35 -18.17 -7.86
C ARG A 21 13.83 -18.27 -7.96
N LYS A 22 13.15 -18.65 -6.88
CA LYS A 22 11.69 -18.91 -6.85
C LYS A 22 10.99 -18.01 -5.85
N SER A 23 9.69 -17.75 -6.03
CA SER A 23 8.92 -16.95 -5.06
C SER A 23 8.85 -17.68 -3.71
N ALA A 24 8.85 -16.93 -2.60
CA ALA A 24 8.75 -17.53 -1.27
C ALA A 24 7.46 -18.35 -1.10
N SER A 25 6.37 -17.93 -1.74
CA SER A 25 5.10 -18.66 -1.74
C SER A 25 5.23 -20.02 -2.44
N HIS A 26 5.88 -20.08 -3.61
CA HIS A 26 6.06 -21.33 -4.36
C HIS A 26 6.97 -22.31 -3.61
N ILE A 27 8.03 -21.82 -2.96
CA ILE A 27 8.89 -22.68 -2.14
C ILE A 27 8.11 -23.19 -0.91
N ALA A 28 7.28 -22.34 -0.30
CA ALA A 28 6.48 -22.70 0.87
C ALA A 28 5.45 -23.79 0.52
N GLU A 29 4.75 -23.63 -0.59
CA GLU A 29 3.83 -24.62 -1.15
C GLU A 29 4.53 -25.95 -1.44
N LYS A 30 5.70 -25.92 -2.10
CA LYS A 30 6.46 -27.13 -2.42
C LYS A 30 6.95 -27.88 -1.18
N LEU A 31 7.27 -27.16 -0.11
CA LEU A 31 7.72 -27.72 1.17
C LEU A 31 6.58 -28.05 2.14
N GLY A 32 5.32 -27.77 1.77
CA GLY A 32 4.17 -28.00 2.64
C GLY A 32 4.15 -27.12 3.90
N VAL A 33 4.82 -25.95 3.86
CA VAL A 33 4.93 -25.04 5.01
C VAL A 33 4.23 -23.71 4.73
N THR A 34 3.90 -22.99 5.80
CA THR A 34 3.43 -21.61 5.65
C THR A 34 4.56 -20.70 5.19
N LYS A 35 4.22 -19.69 4.39
CA LYS A 35 5.19 -18.67 3.94
C LYS A 35 5.92 -17.99 5.11
N SER A 36 5.22 -17.74 6.22
CA SER A 36 5.81 -17.14 7.43
C SER A 36 6.82 -18.06 8.09
N ALA A 37 6.54 -19.37 8.20
CA ALA A 37 7.49 -20.35 8.71
C ALA A 37 8.74 -20.46 7.83
N LEU A 38 8.56 -20.49 6.50
CA LEU A 38 9.67 -20.49 5.54
C LEU A 38 10.55 -19.25 5.69
N LEU A 39 9.97 -18.05 5.80
CA LEU A 39 10.74 -16.82 5.97
C LEU A 39 11.45 -16.74 7.33
N ARG A 40 10.86 -17.32 8.38
CA ARG A 40 11.53 -17.47 9.68
C ARG A 40 12.72 -18.41 9.58
N ARG A 41 12.58 -19.56 8.90
CA ARG A 41 13.69 -20.49 8.67
C ARG A 41 14.79 -19.89 7.80
N ALA A 42 14.43 -19.17 6.74
CA ALA A 42 15.42 -18.50 5.89
C ALA A 42 16.28 -17.53 6.71
N ARG A 43 15.68 -16.79 7.65
CA ARG A 43 16.40 -15.93 8.59
C ARG A 43 17.30 -16.73 9.56
N SER A 44 16.82 -17.85 10.11
CA SER A 44 17.65 -18.66 11.01
C SER A 44 18.82 -19.35 10.31
N LEU A 45 18.72 -19.56 8.98
CA LEU A 45 19.80 -20.08 8.14
C LEU A 45 20.71 -18.98 7.58
N GLU A 46 20.50 -17.72 7.99
CA GLU A 46 21.22 -16.53 7.55
C GLU A 46 21.22 -16.34 6.03
N ILE A 47 20.16 -16.81 5.37
CA ILE A 47 19.99 -16.60 3.94
C ILE A 47 19.70 -15.12 3.72
N GLN A 48 20.58 -14.46 2.98
CA GLN A 48 20.44 -13.04 2.66
C GLN A 48 19.07 -12.76 2.04
N SER A 49 18.49 -11.61 2.40
CA SER A 49 17.26 -11.18 1.75
C SER A 49 17.49 -11.05 0.24
N LYS A 50 16.48 -11.34 -0.56
CA LYS A 50 16.57 -11.14 -2.03
C LYS A 50 17.01 -9.74 -2.41
N ARG A 51 16.63 -8.74 -1.61
CA ARG A 51 17.02 -7.35 -1.82
C ARG A 51 18.51 -7.13 -1.58
N ALA A 52 19.04 -7.69 -0.48
CA ALA A 52 20.47 -7.61 -0.16
C ALA A 52 21.32 -8.39 -1.18
N ALA A 53 20.84 -9.56 -1.61
CA ALA A 53 21.51 -10.39 -2.61
C ALA A 53 21.33 -9.90 -4.05
N GLY A 54 20.64 -8.77 -4.29
CA GLY A 54 20.34 -8.26 -5.64
C GLY A 54 19.40 -9.13 -6.48
N THR A 55 18.97 -10.30 -6.00
CA THR A 55 18.09 -11.24 -6.70
C THR A 55 16.60 -10.93 -6.51
N ALA A 56 16.27 -9.82 -5.87
CA ALA A 56 14.91 -9.33 -5.82
C ALA A 56 14.54 -8.95 -7.25
N LEU A 57 13.64 -9.74 -7.84
CA LEU A 57 12.96 -9.33 -9.07
C LEU A 57 12.30 -7.98 -8.78
N LYS A 58 12.97 -6.90 -9.19
CA LYS A 58 12.39 -5.58 -9.32
C LYS A 58 11.58 -5.65 -10.60
N ALA A 59 10.51 -6.46 -10.57
CA ALA A 59 9.72 -6.72 -11.74
C ALA A 59 9.12 -5.38 -12.16
N GLU A 60 9.67 -4.75 -13.19
CA GLU A 60 9.02 -3.63 -13.83
C GLU A 60 7.67 -4.13 -14.36
N TYR A 61 6.68 -3.25 -14.36
CA TYR A 61 5.38 -3.61 -14.91
C TYR A 61 5.55 -3.65 -16.43
N SER A 62 5.25 -4.79 -17.05
CA SER A 62 5.21 -4.86 -18.50
C SER A 62 4.12 -3.93 -19.03
N GLU A 63 4.18 -3.53 -20.29
CA GLU A 63 3.10 -2.73 -20.91
C GLU A 63 1.75 -3.43 -20.81
N LYS A 64 1.73 -4.76 -20.97
CA LYS A 64 0.52 -5.59 -20.77
C LYS A 64 0.01 -5.52 -19.34
N ASP A 65 0.90 -5.55 -18.34
CA ASP A 65 0.50 -5.40 -16.93
C ASP A 65 -0.08 -4.01 -16.68
N ILE A 66 0.49 -2.97 -17.29
CA ILE A 66 0.05 -1.58 -17.16
C ILE A 66 -1.35 -1.41 -17.75
N ALA A 67 -1.57 -1.90 -18.97
CA ALA A 67 -2.88 -1.89 -19.62
C ALA A 67 -3.92 -2.65 -18.78
N PHE A 68 -3.57 -3.85 -18.33
CA PHE A 68 -4.47 -4.66 -17.51
C PHE A 68 -4.86 -3.94 -16.21
N ILE A 69 -3.92 -3.29 -15.52
CA ILE A 69 -4.22 -2.47 -14.33
C ILE A 69 -5.14 -1.32 -14.71
N ARG A 70 -4.82 -0.57 -15.77
CA ARG A 70 -5.58 0.60 -16.17
C ARG A 70 -7.05 0.27 -16.43
N ASP A 71 -7.28 -0.84 -17.13
CA ASP A 71 -8.60 -1.16 -17.65
C ASP A 71 -9.46 -1.94 -16.63
N ASN A 72 -8.84 -2.60 -15.63
CA ASN A 72 -9.55 -3.50 -14.71
C ASN A 72 -9.54 -3.07 -13.24
N ILE A 73 -8.72 -2.09 -12.83
CA ILE A 73 -8.53 -1.76 -11.39
C ILE A 73 -9.80 -1.24 -10.73
N GLU A 74 -10.67 -0.58 -11.49
CA GLU A 74 -11.94 -0.04 -10.98
C GLU A 74 -12.96 -1.16 -10.72
N ALA A 75 -13.03 -2.16 -11.61
CA ALA A 75 -13.97 -3.27 -11.52
C ALA A 75 -13.50 -4.42 -10.61
N LEU A 76 -12.26 -4.87 -10.77
CA LEU A 76 -11.71 -6.04 -10.05
C LEU A 76 -11.03 -5.68 -8.72
N GLY A 77 -10.62 -4.42 -8.56
CA GLY A 77 -9.86 -3.99 -7.40
C GLY A 77 -8.42 -4.52 -7.34
N ALA A 78 -7.63 -3.97 -6.41
CA ALA A 78 -6.19 -4.26 -6.35
C ALA A 78 -5.84 -5.68 -5.88
N GLN A 79 -6.73 -6.37 -5.15
CA GLN A 79 -6.43 -7.72 -4.65
C GLN A 79 -6.45 -8.75 -5.76
N ASP A 80 -7.47 -8.73 -6.63
CA ASP A 80 -7.61 -9.75 -7.67
C ASP A 80 -6.64 -9.52 -8.82
N ILE A 81 -6.37 -8.26 -9.17
CA ILE A 81 -5.28 -7.92 -10.09
C ILE A 81 -3.93 -8.37 -9.54
N ALA A 82 -3.69 -8.20 -8.25
CA ALA A 82 -2.44 -8.65 -7.64
C ALA A 82 -2.28 -10.17 -7.69
N LYS A 83 -3.35 -10.94 -7.50
CA LYS A 83 -3.31 -12.41 -7.69
C LYS A 83 -2.96 -12.75 -9.14
N LYS A 84 -3.61 -12.11 -10.11
CA LYS A 84 -3.40 -12.38 -11.54
C LYS A 84 -1.99 -12.03 -12.01
N LEU A 85 -1.45 -10.89 -11.53
CA LEU A 85 -0.09 -10.44 -11.85
C LEU A 85 0.99 -11.04 -10.94
N ASN A 86 0.62 -11.91 -10.00
CA ASN A 86 1.52 -12.46 -8.97
C ASN A 86 2.32 -11.38 -8.22
N ARG A 87 1.65 -10.27 -7.89
CA ARG A 87 2.20 -9.10 -7.19
C ARG A 87 1.50 -8.91 -5.85
N THR A 88 1.96 -7.91 -5.09
CA THR A 88 1.27 -7.47 -3.89
C THR A 88 0.15 -6.50 -4.25
N SER A 89 -0.98 -6.59 -3.55
CA SER A 89 -2.11 -5.64 -3.69
C SER A 89 -1.67 -4.19 -3.50
N GLU A 90 -0.79 -3.97 -2.53
CA GLU A 90 -0.20 -2.65 -2.27
C GLU A 90 0.71 -2.18 -3.41
N GLY A 91 1.48 -3.07 -4.03
CA GLY A 91 2.27 -2.74 -5.21
C GLY A 91 1.39 -2.33 -6.40
N VAL A 92 0.33 -3.08 -6.65
CA VAL A 92 -0.67 -2.77 -7.69
C VAL A 92 -1.34 -1.42 -7.41
N ARG A 93 -1.79 -1.17 -6.17
CA ARG A 93 -2.39 0.11 -5.77
C ARG A 93 -1.44 1.28 -5.98
N ARG A 94 -0.16 1.15 -5.59
CA ARG A 94 0.84 2.20 -5.84
C ARG A 94 1.08 2.43 -7.33
N LYS A 95 1.10 1.38 -8.14
CA LYS A 95 1.23 1.52 -9.59
C LYS A 95 0.02 2.21 -10.20
N ALA A 96 -1.20 1.79 -9.84
CA ALA A 96 -2.46 2.42 -10.25
C ALA A 96 -2.48 3.92 -9.92
N ASN A 97 -2.13 4.29 -8.67
CA ASN A 97 -2.04 5.69 -8.26
C ASN A 97 -1.06 6.52 -9.12
N ARG A 98 0.08 5.94 -9.53
CA ARG A 98 1.03 6.60 -10.43
C ARG A 98 0.52 6.72 -11.86
N LEU A 99 -0.35 5.81 -12.28
CA LEU A 99 -1.04 5.85 -13.57
C LEU A 99 -2.27 6.77 -13.55
N GLY A 100 -2.63 7.34 -12.40
CA GLY A 100 -3.81 8.19 -12.25
C GLY A 100 -5.14 7.43 -12.24
N VAL A 101 -5.10 6.10 -12.18
CA VAL A 101 -6.30 5.25 -12.04
C VAL A 101 -6.47 4.85 -10.58
N TYR A 102 -7.69 4.98 -10.08
CA TYR A 102 -8.00 4.75 -8.67
C TYR A 102 -9.06 3.68 -8.55
N ILE A 103 -8.92 2.83 -7.53
CA ILE A 103 -10.03 1.98 -7.09
C ILE A 103 -11.16 2.93 -6.68
N SER A 104 -12.40 2.63 -7.06
CA SER A 104 -13.56 3.40 -6.62
C SER A 104 -13.64 3.36 -5.09
N THR A 105 -13.07 4.38 -4.45
CA THR A 105 -13.19 4.64 -3.03
C THR A 105 -14.19 5.76 -2.85
N ARG A 106 -14.95 5.74 -1.75
CA ARG A 106 -15.92 6.80 -1.42
C ARG A 106 -15.33 8.22 -1.53
N ASN A 107 -14.03 8.41 -1.25
CA ASN A 107 -13.33 9.68 -1.35
C ASN A 107 -12.10 9.55 -2.27
N LYS A 108 -12.17 10.08 -3.50
CA LYS A 108 -11.07 10.01 -4.47
C LYS A 108 -9.85 10.78 -3.92
N PRO A 109 -8.60 10.33 -4.09
CA PRO A 109 -7.44 11.09 -3.64
C PRO A 109 -7.43 12.53 -4.18
N LEU A 110 -6.97 13.49 -3.36
CA LEU A 110 -6.73 14.86 -3.84
C LEU A 110 -5.43 14.89 -4.63
N SER A 111 -5.46 15.55 -5.79
CA SER A 111 -4.29 15.94 -6.56
C SER A 111 -3.41 16.91 -5.75
N HIS A 112 -2.18 17.13 -6.20
CA HIS A 112 -1.26 18.03 -5.51
C HIS A 112 -1.80 19.47 -5.44
N THR A 113 -2.43 19.94 -6.53
CA THR A 113 -3.03 21.28 -6.59
C THR A 113 -4.24 21.41 -5.67
N GLU A 114 -5.11 20.40 -5.64
CA GLU A 114 -6.26 20.35 -4.73
C GLU A 114 -5.83 20.34 -3.26
N GLN A 115 -4.75 19.63 -2.93
CA GLN A 115 -4.17 19.66 -1.58
C GLN A 115 -3.63 21.05 -1.20
N GLN A 116 -3.02 21.78 -2.14
CA GLN A 116 -2.56 23.15 -1.89
C GLN A 116 -3.74 24.10 -1.66
N VAL A 117 -4.80 24.00 -2.46
CA VAL A 117 -6.03 24.78 -2.28
C VAL A 117 -6.61 24.52 -0.89
N LEU A 118 -6.71 23.26 -0.47
CA LEU A 118 -7.18 22.89 0.86
C LEU A 118 -6.29 23.48 1.95
N ARG A 119 -4.96 23.37 1.86
CA ARG A 119 -4.02 23.93 2.84
C ARG A 119 -4.13 25.46 2.99
N ARG A 120 -4.26 26.18 1.87
CA ARG A 120 -4.31 27.65 1.87
C ARG A 120 -5.63 28.20 2.43
N ASN A 121 -6.74 27.50 2.18
CA ASN A 121 -8.07 28.01 2.51
C ASN A 121 -8.62 27.50 3.84
N ILE A 122 -8.03 26.47 4.47
CA ILE A 122 -8.59 25.84 5.68
C ILE A 122 -8.63 26.75 6.91
N ALA A 123 -7.77 27.77 6.98
CA ALA A 123 -7.75 28.72 8.09
C ALA A 123 -8.89 29.75 7.98
N THR A 124 -9.32 30.10 6.77
CA THR A 124 -10.21 31.23 6.50
C THR A 124 -11.60 30.81 6.04
N LYS A 125 -11.71 29.71 5.27
CA LYS A 125 -12.96 29.25 4.66
C LYS A 125 -13.56 28.05 5.39
N THR A 126 -14.86 27.87 5.22
CA THR A 126 -15.60 26.66 5.63
C THR A 126 -15.29 25.48 4.71
N TYR A 127 -15.49 24.25 5.20
CA TYR A 127 -15.35 23.06 4.35
C TYR A 127 -16.29 23.10 3.14
N ARG A 128 -17.49 23.68 3.29
CA ARG A 128 -18.46 23.86 2.20
C ARG A 128 -17.94 24.79 1.11
N GLU A 129 -17.31 25.90 1.47
CA GLU A 129 -16.71 26.82 0.49
C GLU A 129 -15.50 26.21 -0.20
N ILE A 130 -14.64 25.51 0.55
CA ILE A 130 -13.48 24.83 -0.02
C ILE A 130 -13.94 23.71 -0.96
N ALA A 131 -14.97 22.96 -0.58
CA ALA A 131 -15.57 21.92 -1.40
C ALA A 131 -16.09 22.47 -2.74
N LYS A 132 -16.70 23.67 -2.73
CA LYS A 132 -17.10 24.36 -3.98
C LYS A 132 -15.89 24.70 -4.86
N ILE A 133 -14.79 25.20 -4.27
CA ILE A 133 -13.56 25.52 -5.02
C ILE A 133 -12.95 24.24 -5.64
N LEU A 134 -13.01 23.13 -4.92
CA LEU A 134 -12.48 21.83 -5.35
C LEU A 134 -13.45 21.05 -6.25
N ASN A 135 -14.67 21.54 -6.46
CA ASN A 135 -15.77 20.81 -7.09
C ASN A 135 -15.98 19.39 -6.50
N ARG A 136 -16.02 19.30 -5.16
CA ARG A 136 -16.11 18.05 -4.39
C ARG A 136 -17.18 18.12 -3.30
N GLY A 137 -17.43 16.99 -2.64
CA GLY A 137 -18.34 16.94 -1.49
C GLY A 137 -17.77 17.61 -0.24
N GLU A 138 -18.62 18.19 0.61
CA GLU A 138 -18.17 18.77 1.89
C GLU A 138 -17.56 17.69 2.81
N GLU A 139 -18.23 16.55 2.95
CA GLU A 139 -17.74 15.43 3.78
C GLU A 139 -16.43 14.84 3.24
N GLU A 140 -16.30 14.74 1.92
CA GLU A 140 -15.06 14.33 1.25
C GLU A 140 -13.92 15.31 1.57
N THR A 141 -14.17 16.61 1.44
CA THR A 141 -13.22 17.68 1.76
C THR A 141 -12.79 17.63 3.24
N ARG A 142 -13.75 17.43 4.16
CA ARG A 142 -13.49 17.28 5.60
C ARG A 142 -12.67 16.03 5.90
N TRP A 143 -12.96 14.91 5.22
CA TRP A 143 -12.20 13.68 5.34
C TRP A 143 -10.74 13.87 4.91
N HIS A 144 -10.52 14.54 3.78
CA HIS A 144 -9.17 14.85 3.32
C HIS A 144 -8.41 15.79 4.27
N ALA A 145 -9.08 16.82 4.80
CA ALA A 145 -8.48 17.71 5.80
C ALA A 145 -7.97 16.94 7.03
N ARG A 146 -8.81 16.06 7.59
CA ARG A 146 -8.43 15.20 8.72
C ARG A 146 -7.24 14.30 8.37
N ARG A 147 -7.24 13.68 7.19
CA ARG A 147 -6.15 12.81 6.72
C ARG A 147 -4.83 13.55 6.52
N LEU A 148 -4.88 14.85 6.19
CA LEU A 148 -3.72 15.73 6.08
C LEU A 148 -3.33 16.38 7.42
N GLY A 149 -4.02 16.05 8.52
CA GLY A 149 -3.78 16.65 9.84
C GLY A 149 -4.20 18.13 9.94
N LEU A 150 -5.00 18.61 8.99
CA LEU A 150 -5.48 19.98 8.94
C LEU A 150 -6.77 20.12 9.76
N SER A 151 -6.86 21.19 10.53
CA SER A 151 -8.06 21.54 11.29
C SER A 151 -8.33 23.03 11.15
N ARG A 152 -9.60 23.39 10.96
CA ARG A 152 -10.06 24.79 10.96
C ARG A 152 -9.80 25.48 12.31
N ARG A 153 -9.92 24.73 13.41
CA ARG A 153 -9.53 25.20 14.76
C ARG A 153 -8.16 24.63 15.06
N GLY A 154 -7.14 25.48 15.06
CA GLY A 154 -5.81 25.10 15.50
C GLY A 154 -5.87 24.48 16.90
N ARG A 155 -5.08 23.43 17.13
CA ARG A 155 -4.87 22.81 18.45
C ARG A 155 -4.33 23.79 19.51
N ASN A 156 -4.09 25.06 19.17
CA ASN A 156 -3.59 26.14 20.04
C ASN A 156 -4.65 27.14 20.53
N ALA A 157 -5.94 26.99 20.20
CA ALA A 157 -6.98 27.92 20.69
C ALA A 157 -7.44 27.66 22.15
N LYS A 158 -6.75 26.78 22.90
CA LYS A 158 -7.02 26.50 24.32
C LYS A 158 -5.89 27.03 25.21
N LYS A 159 -5.64 28.35 25.24
CA LYS A 159 -4.86 28.95 26.34
C LYS A 159 -5.16 30.41 26.69
N THR A 160 -6.27 30.97 26.20
CA THR A 160 -6.72 32.31 26.59
C THR A 160 -8.19 32.26 26.96
N ARG A 161 -8.49 31.78 28.17
CA ARG A 161 -9.65 32.26 28.91
C ARG A 161 -9.07 33.03 30.09
N HIS A 162 -9.27 34.34 30.04
CA HIS A 162 -8.80 35.28 31.03
C HIS A 162 -9.26 34.87 32.42
N ILE A 163 -8.31 34.99 33.35
CA ILE A 163 -8.52 35.13 34.79
C ILE A 163 -9.46 36.32 34.98
N SER A 164 -10.55 36.11 35.71
CA SER A 164 -11.33 37.17 36.38
C SER A 164 -11.20 36.93 37.86
#